data_AF-A0A8J7HKK1-F1
#
_entry.id   AF-A0A8J7HKK1-F1
#
_cell.length_a   1.000
_cell.length_b   1.000
_cell.length_c   1.000
_cell.angle_alpha   90.00
_cell.angle_beta   90.00
_cell.angle_gamma   90.00
#
_symmetry.space_group_name_H-M   'P 1'
#
loop_
_entity.id
_entity.type
_entity.pdbx_description
1 polymer ?
#
loop_
_entity_poly.entity_id
_entity_poly.type
_entity_poly.pdbx_seq_one_letter_code
_entity_poly.pdbx_strand_id
1 'polypeptide(L)'
;MKAPLPDNESQRIETLLEYKILDTPSEAAFDDLTYLASYICGTPIALISLIDTNRQWFKSKVGLEALEASRDQAFCAHAILQPEVFVVPDATSDQRFANNPLVTSDPNIRFYTGVPLINPEGYALGTLCVIDRVPRNLSPEQIEALRALGRQVIKQLELRRNLASLVLMTNERKQAQNMRKQFFKKVAGGFGLASIILILIGTLSYQNTKVLINTNKDVITTQKSINSLEELLSAMKDAETGQRGYIITGEETYLQPYKSALAVIDQEIAEINIFTASNPNQQKQLKTLSNLITAKLAFVKSTIDLRQERGFNPSLQLLRTNLGKNLMDNIRKIVREMEDEERSLLNQQLKAAKVNARNTMLTLAIAISLSFIILAIVYYLIYREVTERKLTEETLHKERNFISAVLDTASALVAVLDSQGKIVRFNQACEQTMKRQAIVAKPAGNKFQIVVAWA
;
A
#
# COMPACT_ATOMS: atom_id res chain seq x y z
N MET A 1 -57.34 -12.69 32.29
CA MET A 1 -57.65 -12.06 30.99
C MET A 1 -56.35 -11.78 30.26
N LYS A 2 -56.27 -11.98 28.94
CA LYS A 2 -55.07 -11.67 28.16
C LYS A 2 -54.91 -10.15 28.05
N ALA A 3 -53.70 -9.64 28.30
CA ALA A 3 -53.42 -8.21 28.15
C ALA A 3 -53.55 -7.79 26.66
N PRO A 4 -54.16 -6.64 26.37
CA PRO A 4 -54.08 -6.07 25.02
C PRO A 4 -52.63 -5.71 24.69
N LEU A 5 -52.30 -5.62 23.40
CA LEU A 5 -51.00 -5.14 22.96
C LEU A 5 -50.96 -3.61 23.00
N PRO A 6 -49.83 -2.98 23.40
CA PRO A 6 -49.62 -1.55 23.20
C PRO A 6 -49.78 -1.13 21.73
N ASP A 7 -50.22 0.11 21.50
CA ASP A 7 -50.35 0.67 20.13
C ASP A 7 -49.01 0.72 19.37
N ASN A 8 -47.89 0.80 20.10
CA ASN A 8 -46.52 0.87 19.60
C ASN A 8 -45.74 -0.45 19.78
N GLU A 9 -46.45 -1.59 19.84
CA GLU A 9 -45.85 -2.90 20.14
C GLU A 9 -44.70 -3.28 19.21
N SER A 10 -44.81 -3.02 17.91
CA SER A 10 -43.77 -3.37 16.94
C SER A 10 -42.45 -2.64 17.23
N GLN A 11 -42.52 -1.33 17.46
CA GLN A 11 -41.34 -0.51 17.80
C GLN A 11 -40.78 -0.86 19.17
N ARG A 12 -41.64 -1.18 20.14
CA ARG A 12 -41.23 -1.63 21.48
C ARG A 12 -40.44 -2.94 21.42
N ILE A 13 -40.88 -3.90 20.61
CA ILE A 13 -40.17 -5.18 20.39
C ILE A 13 -38.86 -4.96 19.65
N GLU A 14 -38.85 -4.18 18.57
CA GLU A 14 -37.62 -3.84 17.84
C GLU A 14 -36.60 -3.21 18.79
N THR A 15 -37.04 -2.24 19.57
CA THR A 15 -36.21 -1.56 20.57
C THR A 15 -35.69 -2.52 21.62
N LEU A 16 -36.53 -3.43 22.15
CA LEU A 16 -36.08 -4.47 23.09
C LEU A 16 -34.99 -5.38 22.49
N LEU A 17 -35.12 -5.77 21.22
CA LEU A 17 -34.14 -6.59 20.52
C LEU A 17 -32.80 -5.87 20.32
N GLU A 18 -32.81 -4.55 20.13
CA GLU A 18 -31.58 -3.75 20.01
C GLU A 18 -30.69 -3.80 21.27
N TYR A 19 -31.28 -3.97 22.46
CA TYR A 19 -30.50 -4.14 23.70
C TYR A 19 -29.73 -5.46 23.76
N LYS A 20 -30.04 -6.43 22.89
CA LYS A 20 -29.41 -7.77 22.84
C LYS A 20 -29.29 -8.38 24.25
N ILE A 21 -30.39 -8.26 25.00
CA ILE A 21 -30.47 -8.62 26.42
C ILE A 21 -31.24 -9.91 26.66
N LEU A 22 -32.18 -10.26 25.78
CA LEU A 22 -32.93 -11.51 25.83
C LEU A 22 -31.99 -12.70 25.66
N ASP A 23 -32.28 -13.79 26.37
CA ASP A 23 -31.52 -15.06 26.35
C ASP A 23 -30.03 -14.91 26.70
N THR A 24 -29.68 -13.88 27.48
CA THR A 24 -28.32 -13.67 27.98
C THR A 24 -28.17 -14.21 29.40
N PRO A 25 -26.96 -14.62 29.83
CA PRO A 25 -26.70 -15.06 31.20
C PRO A 25 -27.10 -14.00 32.24
N SER A 26 -27.31 -14.41 33.50
CA SER A 26 -27.54 -13.41 34.56
C SER A 26 -26.29 -12.57 34.81
N GLU A 27 -26.51 -11.38 35.33
CA GLU A 27 -25.50 -10.34 35.49
C GLU A 27 -25.70 -9.71 36.86
N ALA A 28 -24.65 -9.68 37.67
CA ALA A 28 -24.70 -9.23 39.06
C ALA A 28 -25.38 -7.86 39.24
N ALA A 29 -25.15 -6.93 38.29
CA ALA A 29 -25.77 -5.61 38.33
C ALA A 29 -27.31 -5.63 38.28
N PHE A 30 -27.92 -6.61 37.61
CA PHE A 30 -29.38 -6.80 37.60
C PHE A 30 -29.85 -7.66 38.79
N ASP A 31 -29.03 -8.62 39.21
CA ASP A 31 -29.31 -9.48 40.36
C ASP A 31 -29.37 -8.70 41.68
N ASP A 32 -28.44 -7.76 41.88
CA ASP A 32 -28.43 -6.87 43.05
C ASP A 32 -29.69 -5.99 43.09
N LEU A 33 -30.13 -5.45 41.96
CA LEU A 33 -31.33 -4.61 41.87
C LEU A 33 -32.60 -5.40 42.15
N THR A 34 -32.66 -6.64 41.68
CA THR A 34 -33.79 -7.53 41.92
C THR A 34 -33.85 -7.96 43.38
N TYR A 35 -32.69 -8.27 43.99
CA TYR A 35 -32.58 -8.55 45.41
C TYR A 35 -33.01 -7.37 46.28
N LEU A 36 -32.53 -6.16 45.97
CA LEU A 36 -32.93 -4.94 46.68
C LEU A 36 -34.44 -4.68 46.59
N ALA A 37 -35.06 -4.95 45.43
CA ALA A 37 -36.51 -4.81 45.28
C ALA A 37 -37.29 -5.76 46.22
N SER A 38 -36.88 -7.03 46.30
CA SER A 38 -37.45 -8.02 47.24
C SER A 38 -37.24 -7.60 48.69
N TYR A 39 -36.01 -7.19 49.04
CA TYR A 39 -35.64 -6.81 50.41
C TYR A 39 -36.41 -5.58 50.90
N ILE A 40 -36.45 -4.50 50.11
CA ILE A 40 -37.12 -3.25 50.49
C ILE A 40 -38.64 -3.44 50.62
N CYS A 41 -39.24 -4.22 49.72
CA CYS A 41 -40.69 -4.46 49.74
C CYS A 41 -41.10 -5.55 50.74
N GLY A 42 -40.14 -6.30 51.28
CA GLY A 42 -40.37 -7.43 52.17
C GLY A 42 -41.19 -8.54 51.49
N THR A 43 -40.97 -8.74 50.19
CA THR A 43 -41.71 -9.71 49.36
C THR A 43 -40.81 -10.89 49.00
N PRO A 44 -41.33 -12.14 48.99
CA PRO A 44 -40.53 -13.32 48.73
C PRO A 44 -40.06 -13.44 47.27
N ILE A 45 -40.72 -12.74 46.34
CA ILE A 45 -40.43 -12.80 44.91
C ILE A 45 -40.19 -11.39 44.36
N ALA A 46 -39.14 -11.24 43.54
CA ALA A 46 -38.90 -10.04 42.74
C ALA A 46 -38.29 -10.43 41.39
N LEU A 47 -38.63 -9.70 40.33
CA LEU A 47 -38.19 -10.01 38.97
C LEU A 47 -37.86 -8.72 38.20
N ILE A 48 -36.77 -8.76 37.44
CA ILE A 48 -36.60 -7.89 36.26
C ILE A 48 -37.07 -8.69 35.06
N SER A 49 -38.21 -8.29 34.53
CA SER A 49 -39.00 -9.05 33.57
C SER A 49 -39.13 -8.25 32.28
N LEU A 50 -38.62 -8.78 31.16
CA LEU A 50 -38.72 -8.17 29.84
C LEU A 50 -39.86 -8.83 29.04
N ILE A 51 -40.67 -8.03 28.36
CA ILE A 51 -41.84 -8.52 27.61
C ILE A 51 -41.46 -8.67 26.14
N ASP A 52 -41.29 -9.90 25.70
CA ASP A 52 -41.03 -10.28 24.32
C ASP A 52 -42.37 -10.57 23.59
N THR A 53 -42.31 -10.97 22.33
CA THR A 53 -43.46 -11.14 21.44
C THR A 53 -44.53 -12.05 22.04
N ASN A 54 -44.15 -13.24 22.51
CA ASN A 54 -45.04 -14.27 23.05
C ASN A 54 -44.73 -14.71 24.49
N ARG A 55 -43.67 -14.18 25.09
CA ARG A 55 -43.20 -14.57 26.43
C ARG A 55 -42.83 -13.38 27.30
N GLN A 56 -42.82 -13.63 28.59
CA GLN A 56 -42.21 -12.79 29.61
C GLN A 56 -40.88 -13.45 29.98
N TRP A 57 -39.75 -12.84 29.63
CA TRP A 57 -38.42 -13.39 29.90
C TRP A 57 -37.79 -12.70 31.12
N PHE A 58 -37.19 -13.46 32.04
CA PHE A 58 -36.65 -12.90 33.27
C PHE A 58 -35.15 -12.65 33.15
N LYS A 59 -34.74 -11.38 33.12
CA LYS A 59 -33.32 -11.00 33.14
C LYS A 59 -32.68 -11.32 34.47
N SER A 60 -33.44 -11.16 35.54
CA SER A 60 -33.03 -11.45 36.91
C SER A 60 -34.25 -11.79 37.76
N LYS A 61 -34.06 -12.66 38.75
CA LYS A 61 -35.14 -13.24 39.54
C LYS A 61 -34.68 -13.58 40.96
N VAL A 62 -35.58 -13.38 41.91
CA VAL A 62 -35.48 -13.81 43.31
C VAL A 62 -36.75 -14.57 43.66
N GLY A 63 -36.62 -15.72 44.33
CA GLY A 63 -37.76 -16.50 44.83
C GLY A 63 -38.55 -17.28 43.78
N LEU A 64 -38.05 -17.40 42.54
CA LEU A 64 -38.70 -18.12 41.44
C LEU A 64 -37.68 -18.91 40.60
N GLU A 65 -37.99 -20.18 40.30
CA GLU A 65 -37.10 -21.05 39.50
C GLU A 65 -37.31 -20.92 37.99
N ALA A 66 -38.50 -20.55 37.53
CA ALA A 66 -38.78 -20.36 36.10
C ALA A 66 -37.87 -19.30 35.47
N LEU A 67 -37.51 -19.46 34.20
CA LEU A 67 -36.68 -18.50 33.42
C LEU A 67 -37.54 -17.56 32.57
N GLU A 68 -38.74 -18.00 32.23
CA GLU A 68 -39.72 -17.25 31.47
C GLU A 68 -41.13 -17.74 31.81
N ALA A 69 -42.13 -16.97 31.42
CA ALA A 69 -43.54 -17.33 31.51
C ALA A 69 -44.27 -16.92 30.22
N SER A 70 -45.47 -17.49 30.00
CA SER A 70 -46.31 -17.07 28.89
C SER A 70 -46.74 -15.60 29.06
N ARG A 71 -46.61 -14.79 28.01
CA ARG A 71 -47.05 -13.39 28.01
C ARG A 71 -48.55 -13.26 28.30
N ASP A 72 -49.35 -14.24 27.87
CA ASP A 72 -50.80 -14.22 28.05
C ASP A 72 -51.23 -14.34 29.51
N GLN A 73 -50.34 -14.87 30.36
CA GLN A 73 -50.53 -15.05 31.80
C GLN A 73 -49.80 -13.98 32.62
N ALA A 74 -49.02 -13.11 31.98
CA ALA A 74 -48.13 -12.15 32.62
C ALA A 74 -48.89 -10.95 33.23
N PHE A 75 -48.67 -10.71 34.52
CA PHE A 75 -49.03 -9.43 35.17
C PHE A 75 -48.26 -8.27 34.53
N CYS A 76 -46.98 -8.51 34.22
CA CYS A 76 -46.08 -7.54 33.60
C CYS A 76 -46.57 -7.08 32.22
N ALA A 77 -47.29 -7.93 31.48
CA ALA A 77 -47.89 -7.54 30.19
C ALA A 77 -49.01 -6.50 30.33
N HIS A 78 -49.68 -6.45 31.49
CA HIS A 78 -50.66 -5.40 31.79
C HIS A 78 -49.97 -4.13 32.31
N ALA A 79 -48.88 -4.29 33.07
CA ALA A 79 -48.14 -3.17 33.65
C ALA A 79 -47.46 -2.30 32.58
N ILE A 80 -46.97 -2.88 31.48
CA ILE A 80 -46.33 -2.10 30.38
C ILE A 80 -47.30 -1.21 29.59
N LEU A 81 -48.61 -1.33 29.81
CA LEU A 81 -49.63 -0.55 29.09
C LEU A 81 -49.83 0.87 29.65
N GLN A 82 -49.19 1.18 30.77
CA GLN A 82 -49.27 2.48 31.44
C GLN A 82 -47.89 2.90 31.94
N PRO A 83 -47.60 4.20 32.05
CA PRO A 83 -46.33 4.67 32.58
C PRO A 83 -46.23 4.62 34.11
N GLU A 84 -47.36 4.61 34.81
CA GLU A 84 -47.41 4.56 36.26
C GLU A 84 -47.21 3.14 36.82
N VAL A 85 -46.78 3.07 38.07
CA VAL A 85 -46.63 1.82 38.81
C VAL A 85 -47.96 1.06 38.84
N PHE A 86 -47.93 -0.19 38.41
CA PHE A 86 -49.08 -1.07 38.36
C PHE A 86 -49.19 -1.87 39.65
N VAL A 87 -50.25 -1.66 40.43
CA VAL A 87 -50.44 -2.28 41.74
C VAL A 87 -51.69 -3.16 41.72
N VAL A 88 -51.56 -4.39 42.20
CA VAL A 88 -52.65 -5.34 42.43
C VAL A 88 -52.54 -5.80 43.89
N PRO A 89 -53.32 -5.19 44.80
CA PRO A 89 -53.27 -5.51 46.22
C PRO A 89 -53.67 -6.96 46.55
N ASP A 90 -54.70 -7.46 45.85
CA ASP A 90 -55.17 -8.84 45.91
C ASP A 90 -55.65 -9.33 44.53
N ALA A 91 -54.87 -10.23 43.92
CA ALA A 91 -55.11 -10.81 42.61
C ALA A 91 -56.32 -11.77 42.58
N THR A 92 -56.79 -12.25 43.73
CA THR A 92 -58.02 -13.07 43.80
C THR A 92 -59.28 -12.22 43.68
N SER A 93 -59.19 -10.93 44.04
CA SER A 93 -60.27 -9.95 43.94
C SER A 93 -60.21 -9.12 42.65
N ASP A 94 -59.10 -9.19 41.90
CA ASP A 94 -58.94 -8.46 40.64
C ASP A 94 -59.52 -9.25 39.47
N GLN A 95 -60.56 -8.71 38.81
CA GLN A 95 -61.27 -9.34 37.70
C GLN A 95 -60.34 -9.75 36.54
N ARG A 96 -59.20 -9.07 36.35
CA ARG A 96 -58.22 -9.38 35.30
C ARG A 96 -57.44 -10.65 35.61
N PHE A 97 -57.21 -10.95 36.90
CA PHE A 97 -56.26 -11.97 37.37
C PHE A 97 -56.88 -13.09 38.22
N ALA A 98 -58.12 -12.96 38.71
CA ALA A 98 -58.76 -13.95 39.59
C ALA A 98 -58.76 -15.39 39.04
N ASN A 99 -58.91 -15.53 37.71
CA ASN A 99 -58.89 -16.81 37.00
C ASN A 99 -57.53 -17.14 36.35
N ASN A 100 -56.47 -16.37 36.64
CA ASN A 100 -55.13 -16.59 36.08
C ASN A 100 -54.49 -17.84 36.74
N PRO A 101 -53.92 -18.78 35.96
CA PRO A 101 -53.20 -19.94 36.51
C PRO A 101 -52.17 -19.60 37.59
N LEU A 102 -51.46 -18.47 37.47
CA LEU A 102 -50.47 -18.04 38.47
C LEU A 102 -51.09 -17.62 39.81
N VAL A 103 -52.41 -17.40 39.85
CA VAL A 103 -53.19 -17.06 41.05
C VAL A 103 -53.89 -18.31 41.60
N THR A 104 -54.54 -19.10 40.74
CA THR A 104 -55.34 -20.27 41.13
C THR A 104 -54.48 -21.51 41.44
N SER A 105 -53.29 -21.59 40.88
CA SER A 105 -52.31 -22.67 41.11
C SER A 105 -50.94 -22.11 41.54
N ASP A 106 -49.95 -22.97 41.76
CA ASP A 106 -48.59 -22.56 42.11
C ASP A 106 -48.07 -21.48 41.13
N PRO A 107 -47.53 -20.34 41.59
CA PRO A 107 -47.06 -20.04 42.94
C PRO A 107 -48.08 -19.34 43.87
N ASN A 108 -49.37 -19.37 43.54
CA ASN A 108 -50.46 -18.76 44.29
C ASN A 108 -50.28 -17.25 44.55
N ILE A 109 -50.02 -16.49 43.49
CA ILE A 109 -49.84 -15.04 43.55
C ILE A 109 -51.09 -14.38 44.16
N ARG A 110 -50.87 -13.54 45.18
CA ARG A 110 -51.92 -12.69 45.76
C ARG A 110 -51.61 -11.22 45.57
N PHE A 111 -50.36 -10.83 45.68
CA PHE A 111 -49.97 -9.43 45.51
C PHE A 111 -49.00 -9.28 44.34
N TYR A 112 -49.17 -8.22 43.57
CA TYR A 112 -48.25 -7.81 42.51
C TYR A 112 -48.07 -6.30 42.54
N THR A 113 -46.83 -5.83 42.44
CA THR A 113 -46.52 -4.45 42.05
C THR A 113 -45.41 -4.43 41.02
N GLY A 114 -45.63 -3.74 39.90
CA GLY A 114 -44.68 -3.63 38.80
C GLY A 114 -44.41 -2.18 38.42
N VAL A 115 -43.14 -1.82 38.36
CA VAL A 115 -42.69 -0.55 37.79
C VAL A 115 -42.34 -0.77 36.32
N PRO A 116 -43.01 -0.12 35.37
CA PRO A 116 -42.66 -0.17 33.95
C PRO A 116 -41.23 0.30 33.72
N LEU A 117 -40.46 -0.49 32.97
CA LEU A 117 -39.10 -0.17 32.54
C LEU A 117 -39.18 0.55 31.20
N ILE A 118 -39.29 1.89 31.27
CA ILE A 118 -39.42 2.76 30.10
C ILE A 118 -38.06 3.31 29.73
N ASN A 119 -37.64 3.09 28.48
CA ASN A 119 -36.37 3.62 27.98
C ASN A 119 -36.49 5.12 27.58
N PRO A 120 -35.37 5.79 27.25
CA PRO A 120 -35.38 7.21 26.87
C PRO A 120 -36.26 7.53 25.66
N GLU A 121 -36.45 6.57 24.75
CA GLU A 121 -37.33 6.67 23.58
C GLU A 121 -38.83 6.50 23.93
N GLY A 122 -39.17 6.16 25.18
CA GLY A 122 -40.55 6.08 25.67
C GLY A 122 -41.20 4.69 25.56
N TYR A 123 -40.44 3.65 25.22
CA TYR A 123 -40.91 2.27 25.10
C TYR A 123 -40.77 1.51 26.42
N ALA A 124 -41.89 0.91 26.89
CA ALA A 124 -41.91 0.05 28.06
C ALA A 124 -41.37 -1.36 27.72
N LEU A 125 -40.08 -1.60 27.98
CA LEU A 125 -39.42 -2.85 27.61
C LEU A 125 -39.83 -4.03 28.51
N GLY A 126 -40.30 -3.73 29.71
CA GLY A 126 -40.60 -4.71 30.74
C GLY A 126 -41.00 -4.09 32.07
N THR A 127 -40.79 -4.80 33.17
CA THR A 127 -41.05 -4.33 34.53
C THR A 127 -39.97 -4.77 35.51
N LEU A 128 -39.67 -3.93 36.50
CA LEU A 128 -39.17 -4.39 37.78
C LEU A 128 -40.39 -4.63 38.68
N CYS A 129 -40.63 -5.88 39.07
CA CYS A 129 -41.82 -6.23 39.84
C CYS A 129 -41.50 -7.02 41.11
N VAL A 130 -42.38 -6.89 42.10
CA VAL A 130 -42.38 -7.62 43.36
C VAL A 130 -43.70 -8.34 43.52
N ILE A 131 -43.64 -9.56 44.05
CA ILE A 131 -44.76 -10.50 44.09
C ILE A 131 -44.80 -11.15 45.48
N ASP A 132 -46.01 -11.32 46.01
CA ASP A 132 -46.23 -11.99 47.30
C ASP A 132 -47.41 -12.99 47.21
N ARG A 133 -47.38 -13.98 48.11
CA ARG A 133 -48.41 -15.02 48.26
C ARG A 133 -49.49 -14.62 49.26
N VAL A 134 -49.39 -13.42 49.84
CA VAL A 134 -50.42 -12.79 50.69
C VAL A 134 -50.81 -11.42 50.12
N PRO A 135 -52.08 -10.99 50.26
CA PRO A 135 -52.47 -9.63 49.90
C PRO A 135 -51.65 -8.58 50.64
N ARG A 136 -51.28 -7.48 49.95
CA ARG A 136 -50.41 -6.44 50.50
C ARG A 136 -50.71 -5.07 49.89
N ASN A 137 -50.46 -4.02 50.66
CA ASN A 137 -50.36 -2.66 50.17
C ASN A 137 -48.95 -2.14 50.49
N LEU A 138 -48.22 -1.64 49.49
CA LEU A 138 -46.92 -1.02 49.72
C LEU A 138 -47.07 0.39 50.26
N SER A 139 -46.14 0.78 51.13
CA SER A 139 -46.01 2.17 51.57
C SER A 139 -45.56 3.09 50.41
N PRO A 140 -45.88 4.40 50.46
CA PRO A 140 -45.38 5.36 49.49
C PRO A 140 -43.85 5.33 49.31
N GLU A 141 -43.12 5.11 50.40
CA GLU A 141 -41.66 5.01 50.41
C GLU A 141 -41.16 3.78 49.64
N GLN A 142 -41.83 2.62 49.80
CA GLN A 142 -41.51 1.41 49.05
C GLN A 142 -41.81 1.56 47.55
N ILE A 143 -42.91 2.23 47.20
CA ILE A 143 -43.24 2.53 45.80
C ILE A 143 -42.19 3.44 45.17
N GLU A 144 -41.74 4.49 45.87
CA GLU A 144 -40.70 5.37 45.34
C GLU A 144 -39.34 4.67 45.27
N ALA A 145 -39.01 3.79 46.21
CA ALA A 145 -37.82 2.96 46.14
C ALA A 145 -37.84 2.04 44.91
N LEU A 146 -38.97 1.37 44.63
CA LEU A 146 -39.13 0.56 43.42
C LEU A 146 -38.99 1.39 42.14
N ARG A 147 -39.54 2.62 42.11
CA ARG A 147 -39.36 3.53 40.97
C ARG A 147 -37.88 3.88 40.77
N ALA A 148 -37.17 4.17 41.85
CA ALA A 148 -35.74 4.47 41.80
C ALA A 148 -34.92 3.28 41.28
N LEU A 149 -35.22 2.06 41.73
CA LEU A 149 -34.61 0.83 41.22
C LEU A 149 -34.96 0.60 39.74
N GLY A 150 -36.21 0.82 39.32
CA GLY A 150 -36.61 0.75 37.91
C GLY A 150 -35.82 1.69 37.01
N ARG A 151 -35.61 2.94 37.45
CA ARG A 151 -34.72 3.90 36.75
C ARG A 151 -33.27 3.38 36.65
N GLN A 152 -32.78 2.69 37.68
CA GLN A 152 -31.43 2.12 37.69
C GLN A 152 -31.31 0.93 36.74
N VAL A 153 -32.34 0.08 36.63
CA VAL A 153 -32.40 -1.01 35.65
C VAL A 153 -32.30 -0.47 34.22
N ILE A 154 -33.05 0.58 33.89
CA ILE A 154 -32.97 1.22 32.57
C ILE A 154 -31.57 1.78 32.31
N LYS A 155 -30.95 2.46 33.28
CA LYS A 155 -29.56 2.95 33.13
C LYS A 155 -28.57 1.83 32.82
N GLN A 156 -28.73 0.64 33.43
CA GLN A 156 -27.88 -0.51 33.15
C GLN A 156 -28.12 -1.08 31.75
N LEU A 157 -29.39 -1.13 31.30
CA LEU A 157 -29.73 -1.53 29.94
C LEU A 157 -29.12 -0.57 28.90
N GLU A 158 -29.23 0.74 29.10
CA GLU A 158 -28.61 1.76 28.23
C GLU A 158 -27.09 1.63 28.17
N LEU A 159 -26.44 1.47 29.33
CA LEU A 159 -25.00 1.32 29.40
C LEU A 159 -24.54 0.12 28.58
N ARG A 160 -25.24 -1.02 28.70
CA ARG A 160 -24.95 -2.23 27.93
C ARG A 160 -25.10 -2.00 26.42
N ARG A 161 -26.18 -1.37 25.96
CA ARG A 161 -26.44 -1.06 24.54
C ARG A 161 -25.32 -0.17 23.97
N ASN A 162 -24.94 0.88 24.69
CA ASN A 162 -23.90 1.82 24.27
C ASN A 162 -22.51 1.17 24.22
N LEU A 163 -22.15 0.35 25.22
CA LEU A 163 -20.87 -0.36 25.22
C LEU A 163 -20.77 -1.35 24.04
N ALA A 164 -21.84 -2.09 23.75
CA ALA A 164 -21.87 -2.99 22.61
C ALA A 164 -21.63 -2.24 21.28
N SER A 165 -22.26 -1.07 21.10
CA SER A 165 -22.06 -0.22 19.91
C SER A 165 -20.62 0.29 19.79
N LEU A 166 -20.02 0.77 20.89
CA LEU A 166 -18.63 1.24 20.91
C LEU A 166 -17.62 0.13 20.56
N VAL A 167 -17.83 -1.09 21.05
CA VAL A 167 -16.97 -2.24 20.72
C VAL A 167 -17.04 -2.59 19.24
N LEU A 168 -18.22 -2.53 18.63
CA LEU A 168 -18.37 -2.78 17.19
C LEU A 168 -17.63 -1.73 16.35
N MET A 169 -17.84 -0.44 16.65
CA MET A 169 -17.18 0.66 15.92
C MET A 169 -15.65 0.60 16.02
N THR A 170 -15.13 0.27 17.20
CA THR A 170 -13.68 0.16 17.41
C THR A 170 -13.08 -1.02 16.65
N ASN A 171 -13.78 -2.16 16.59
CA ASN A 171 -13.36 -3.33 15.80
C ASN A 171 -13.35 -3.04 14.29
N GLU A 172 -14.39 -2.41 13.75
CA GLU A 172 -14.44 -1.99 12.34
C GLU A 172 -13.28 -1.06 11.99
N ARG A 173 -13.04 -0.04 12.84
CA ARG A 173 -11.92 0.89 12.65
C ARG A 173 -10.57 0.18 12.69
N LYS A 174 -10.38 -0.75 13.63
CA LYS A 174 -9.14 -1.53 13.76
C LYS A 174 -8.91 -2.44 12.56
N GLN A 175 -9.95 -3.08 12.04
CA GLN A 175 -9.88 -3.89 10.82
C GLN A 175 -9.51 -3.04 9.60
N ALA A 176 -10.19 -1.91 9.38
CA ALA A 176 -9.89 -1.01 8.26
C ALA A 176 -8.43 -0.48 8.32
N GLN A 177 -7.94 -0.13 9.52
CA GLN A 177 -6.55 0.28 9.71
C GLN A 177 -5.54 -0.84 9.44
N ASN A 178 -5.82 -2.06 9.89
CA ASN A 178 -4.94 -3.21 9.65
C ASN A 178 -4.88 -3.57 8.16
N MET A 179 -6.02 -3.58 7.48
CA MET A 179 -6.08 -3.79 6.02
C MET A 179 -5.27 -2.74 5.27
N ARG A 180 -5.42 -1.45 5.63
CA ARG A 180 -4.62 -0.37 5.05
C ARG A 180 -3.12 -0.55 5.31
N LYS A 181 -2.71 -0.91 6.52
CA LYS A 181 -1.29 -1.15 6.85
C LYS A 181 -0.71 -2.33 6.07
N GLN A 182 -1.46 -3.43 5.92
CA GLN A 182 -1.00 -4.59 5.16
C GLN A 182 -0.83 -4.25 3.67
N PHE A 183 -1.76 -3.49 3.09
CA PHE A 183 -1.66 -2.99 1.72
C PHE A 183 -0.37 -2.17 1.51
N PHE A 184 -0.13 -1.14 2.34
CA PHE A 184 1.05 -0.30 2.21
C PHE A 184 2.36 -1.07 2.42
N LYS A 185 2.40 -2.06 3.32
CA LYS A 185 3.59 -2.92 3.50
C LYS A 185 3.94 -3.72 2.25
N LYS A 186 2.94 -4.32 1.58
CA LYS A 186 3.15 -5.08 0.33
C LYS A 186 3.69 -4.18 -0.78
N VAL A 187 3.08 -3.00 -0.94
CA VAL A 187 3.51 -2.01 -1.94
C VAL A 187 4.93 -1.52 -1.66
N ALA A 188 5.25 -1.13 -0.42
CA ALA A 188 6.58 -0.66 -0.03
C ALA A 188 7.66 -1.74 -0.22
N GLY A 189 7.36 -3.02 0.05
CA GLY A 189 8.28 -4.13 -0.19
C GLY A 189 8.64 -4.28 -1.68
N GLY A 190 7.65 -4.13 -2.57
CA GLY A 190 7.87 -4.16 -4.02
C GLY A 190 8.77 -3.01 -4.50
N PHE A 191 8.52 -1.79 -4.04
CA PHE A 191 9.36 -0.64 -4.36
C PHE A 191 10.79 -0.77 -3.80
N GLY A 192 10.95 -1.25 -2.56
CA GLY A 192 12.26 -1.44 -1.95
C GLY A 192 13.15 -2.42 -2.74
N LEU A 193 12.60 -3.56 -3.17
CA LEU A 193 13.31 -4.50 -4.03
C LEU A 193 13.69 -3.88 -5.39
N ALA A 194 12.77 -3.13 -6.00
CA ALA A 194 13.03 -2.41 -7.25
C ALA A 194 14.20 -1.43 -7.12
N SER A 195 14.24 -0.65 -6.04
CA SER A 195 15.30 0.33 -5.79
C SER A 195 16.67 -0.33 -5.60
N ILE A 196 16.76 -1.44 -4.85
CA ILE A 196 18.02 -2.18 -4.67
C ILE A 196 18.55 -2.70 -6.02
N ILE A 197 17.67 -3.26 -6.84
CA ILE A 197 18.00 -3.76 -8.17
C ILE A 197 18.50 -2.62 -9.07
N LEU A 198 17.82 -1.47 -9.07
CA LEU A 198 18.22 -0.29 -9.84
C LEU A 198 19.60 0.23 -9.42
N ILE A 199 19.89 0.27 -8.12
CA ILE A 199 21.21 0.69 -7.60
C ILE A 199 22.30 -0.29 -8.04
N LEU A 200 22.04 -1.60 -7.95
CA LEU A 200 22.99 -2.64 -8.36
C LEU A 200 23.31 -2.53 -9.86
N ILE A 201 22.27 -2.43 -10.69
CA ILE A 201 22.40 -2.25 -12.14
C ILE A 201 23.15 -0.95 -12.45
N GLY A 202 22.78 0.16 -11.81
CA GLY A 202 23.43 1.45 -12.02
C GLY A 202 24.92 1.40 -11.72
N THR A 203 25.30 0.71 -10.64
CA THR A 203 26.70 0.51 -10.25
C THR A 203 27.46 -0.34 -11.28
N LEU A 204 26.89 -1.46 -11.71
CA LEU A 204 27.48 -2.33 -12.74
C LEU A 204 27.63 -1.59 -14.08
N SER A 205 26.60 -0.82 -14.48
CA SER A 205 26.63 0.00 -15.69
C SER A 205 27.73 1.04 -15.61
N TYR A 206 27.84 1.77 -14.49
CA TYR A 206 28.87 2.79 -14.31
C TYR A 206 30.29 2.20 -14.41
N GLN A 207 30.53 1.05 -13.77
CA GLN A 207 31.83 0.37 -13.84
C GLN A 207 32.16 -0.05 -15.27
N ASN A 208 31.22 -0.67 -15.98
CA ASN A 208 31.41 -1.10 -17.37
C ASN A 208 31.64 0.08 -18.32
N THR A 209 30.89 1.18 -18.15
CA THR A 209 31.09 2.41 -18.93
C THR A 209 32.46 3.03 -18.67
N LYS A 210 32.93 3.06 -17.40
CA LYS A 210 34.26 3.57 -17.07
C LYS A 210 35.38 2.75 -17.73
N VAL A 211 35.26 1.42 -17.71
CA VAL A 211 36.19 0.52 -18.40
C VAL A 211 36.18 0.80 -19.91
N LEU A 212 35.00 0.91 -20.52
CA LEU A 212 34.85 1.20 -21.95
C LEU A 212 35.51 2.54 -22.35
N ILE A 213 35.28 3.60 -21.57
CA ILE A 213 35.88 4.92 -21.83
C ILE A 213 37.40 4.86 -21.74
N ASN A 214 37.94 4.17 -20.73
CA ASN A 214 39.39 4.03 -20.58
C ASN A 214 40.00 3.21 -21.72
N THR A 215 39.42 2.06 -22.06
CA THR A 215 39.89 1.25 -23.22
C THR A 215 39.85 2.05 -24.51
N ASN A 216 38.84 2.91 -24.72
CA ASN A 216 38.77 3.75 -25.91
C ASN A 216 39.88 4.83 -25.93
N LYS A 217 40.26 5.38 -24.77
CA LYS A 217 41.43 6.28 -24.67
C LYS A 217 42.73 5.54 -24.98
N ASP A 218 42.88 4.31 -24.51
CA ASP A 218 44.05 3.49 -24.79
C ASP A 218 44.17 3.21 -26.31
N VAL A 219 43.07 2.84 -26.96
CA VAL A 219 42.99 2.64 -28.42
C VAL A 219 43.47 3.89 -29.19
N ILE A 220 43.03 5.08 -28.78
CA ILE A 220 43.44 6.34 -29.42
C ILE A 220 44.95 6.58 -29.24
N THR A 221 45.49 6.31 -28.04
CA THR A 221 46.92 6.47 -27.75
C THR A 221 47.77 5.50 -28.57
N THR A 222 47.40 4.23 -28.62
CA THR A 222 48.03 3.19 -29.45
C THR A 222 48.03 3.58 -30.94
N GLN A 223 46.90 4.09 -31.46
CA GLN A 223 46.81 4.53 -32.85
C GLN A 223 47.71 5.74 -33.14
N LYS A 224 47.80 6.70 -32.21
CA LYS A 224 48.71 7.84 -32.35
C LYS A 224 50.18 7.39 -32.36
N SER A 225 50.55 6.43 -31.52
CA SER A 225 51.90 5.84 -31.51
C SER A 225 52.28 5.24 -32.87
N ILE A 226 51.37 4.46 -33.48
CA ILE A 226 51.58 3.89 -34.83
C ILE A 226 51.75 5.01 -35.87
N ASN A 227 50.86 6.01 -35.88
CA ASN A 227 50.93 7.11 -36.84
C ASN A 227 52.24 7.90 -36.70
N SER A 228 52.71 8.16 -35.48
CA SER A 228 53.98 8.84 -35.23
C SER A 228 55.19 8.00 -35.68
N LEU A 229 55.15 6.68 -35.52
CA LEU A 229 56.19 5.79 -36.05
C LEU A 229 56.24 5.81 -37.59
N GLU A 230 55.08 5.81 -38.24
CA GLU A 230 54.95 5.92 -39.70
C GLU A 230 55.49 7.28 -40.21
N GLU A 231 55.14 8.38 -39.54
CA GLU A 231 55.58 9.74 -39.88
C GLU A 231 57.08 9.92 -39.64
N LEU A 232 57.61 9.41 -38.53
CA LEU A 232 59.04 9.38 -38.24
C LEU A 232 59.82 8.66 -39.34
N LEU A 233 59.31 7.49 -39.78
CA LEU A 233 59.94 6.74 -40.87
C LEU A 233 59.84 7.48 -42.21
N SER A 234 58.75 8.21 -42.45
CA SER A 234 58.56 9.08 -43.61
C SER A 234 59.60 10.21 -43.63
N ALA A 235 59.72 10.97 -42.54
CA ALA A 235 60.69 12.05 -42.40
C ALA A 235 62.14 11.57 -42.55
N MET A 236 62.47 10.38 -42.03
CA MET A 236 63.79 9.76 -42.25
C MET A 236 64.07 9.45 -43.73
N LYS A 237 63.05 9.04 -44.50
CA LYS A 237 63.18 8.83 -45.95
C LYS A 237 63.35 10.15 -46.68
N ASP A 238 62.63 11.20 -46.28
CA ASP A 238 62.76 12.53 -46.88
C ASP A 238 64.13 13.15 -46.62
N ALA A 239 64.66 12.97 -45.41
CA ALA A 239 66.03 13.35 -45.06
C ALA A 239 67.08 12.66 -45.95
N GLU A 240 66.94 11.34 -46.16
CA GLU A 240 67.82 10.60 -47.05
C GLU A 240 67.63 10.99 -48.53
N THR A 241 66.40 11.24 -48.95
CA THR A 241 66.08 11.62 -50.33
C THR A 241 66.62 13.01 -50.66
N GLY A 242 66.43 13.99 -49.78
CA GLY A 242 66.97 15.33 -49.93
C GLY A 242 68.51 15.34 -49.93
N GLN A 243 69.13 14.56 -49.04
CA GLN A 243 70.57 14.36 -49.05
C GLN A 243 71.06 13.80 -50.38
N ARG A 244 70.49 12.69 -50.87
CA ARG A 244 70.90 12.09 -52.15
C ARG A 244 70.70 13.06 -53.32
N GLY A 245 69.58 13.77 -53.37
CA GLY A 245 69.31 14.80 -54.37
C GLY A 245 70.42 15.84 -54.41
N TYR A 246 70.78 16.41 -53.26
CA TYR A 246 71.86 17.40 -53.15
C TYR A 246 73.23 16.84 -53.53
N ILE A 247 73.57 15.61 -53.12
CA ILE A 247 74.84 15.01 -53.51
C ILE A 247 74.92 14.87 -55.04
N ILE A 248 73.84 14.43 -55.69
CA ILE A 248 73.80 14.23 -57.14
C ILE A 248 73.86 15.56 -57.89
N THR A 249 72.99 16.53 -57.55
CA THR A 249 72.81 17.76 -58.33
C THR A 249 73.72 18.90 -57.90
N GLY A 250 74.07 18.97 -56.60
CA GLY A 250 74.75 20.11 -56.00
C GLY A 250 73.85 21.32 -55.72
N GLU A 251 72.56 21.25 -56.05
CA GLU A 251 71.62 22.36 -55.85
C GLU A 251 71.01 22.34 -54.45
N GLU A 252 71.17 23.45 -53.70
CA GLU A 252 70.66 23.57 -52.32
C GLU A 252 69.15 23.40 -52.17
N THR A 253 68.39 23.60 -53.25
CA THR A 253 66.93 23.37 -53.28
C THR A 253 66.57 21.95 -52.86
N TYR A 254 67.41 20.96 -53.20
CA TYR A 254 67.23 19.56 -52.78
C TYR A 254 67.47 19.31 -51.30
N LEU A 255 68.05 20.25 -50.55
CA LEU A 255 68.20 20.14 -49.09
C LEU A 255 66.94 20.54 -48.32
N GLN A 256 65.92 21.10 -48.97
CA GLN A 256 64.66 21.50 -48.29
C GLN A 256 63.96 20.31 -47.59
N PRO A 257 63.75 19.14 -48.23
CA PRO A 257 63.19 17.96 -47.56
C PRO A 257 64.01 17.53 -46.34
N TYR A 258 65.35 17.62 -46.41
CA TYR A 258 66.22 17.32 -45.28
C TYR A 258 66.02 18.29 -44.11
N LYS A 259 66.00 19.59 -44.38
CA LYS A 259 65.82 20.63 -43.35
C LYS A 259 64.45 20.49 -42.67
N SER A 260 63.38 20.28 -43.44
CA SER A 260 62.03 20.08 -42.89
C SER A 260 61.92 18.79 -42.07
N ALA A 261 62.55 17.71 -42.54
CA ALA A 261 62.52 16.42 -41.84
C ALA A 261 63.16 16.46 -40.45
N LEU A 262 64.21 17.27 -40.23
CA LEU A 262 64.87 17.36 -38.91
C LEU A 262 63.89 17.79 -37.80
N ALA A 263 63.06 18.80 -38.06
CA ALA A 263 62.10 19.29 -37.08
C ALA A 263 61.00 18.25 -36.80
N VAL A 264 60.52 17.56 -37.84
CA VAL A 264 59.52 16.49 -37.72
C VAL A 264 60.08 15.31 -36.92
N ILE A 265 61.32 14.89 -37.19
CA ILE A 265 61.95 13.78 -36.48
C ILE A 265 62.04 14.05 -34.97
N ASP A 266 62.48 15.25 -34.59
CA ASP A 266 62.59 15.61 -33.17
C ASP A 266 61.22 15.65 -32.49
N GLN A 267 60.19 16.17 -33.18
CA GLN A 267 58.82 16.20 -32.68
C GLN A 267 58.26 14.77 -32.51
N GLU A 268 58.34 13.92 -33.53
CA GLU A 268 57.76 12.58 -33.49
C GLU A 268 58.44 11.69 -32.45
N ILE A 269 59.76 11.82 -32.24
CA ILE A 269 60.45 11.11 -31.15
C ILE A 269 59.89 11.53 -29.79
N ALA A 270 59.61 12.82 -29.59
CA ALA A 270 59.01 13.31 -28.35
C ALA A 270 57.58 12.80 -28.15
N GLU A 271 56.77 12.76 -29.22
CA GLU A 271 55.40 12.24 -29.18
C GLU A 271 55.37 10.72 -28.90
N ILE A 272 56.19 9.93 -29.58
CA ILE A 272 56.31 8.48 -29.34
C ILE A 272 56.76 8.21 -27.90
N ASN A 273 57.69 9.01 -27.37
CA ASN A 273 58.12 8.89 -25.97
C ASN A 273 56.96 9.09 -24.98
N ILE A 274 56.07 10.04 -25.26
CA ILE A 274 54.89 10.29 -24.42
C ILE A 274 53.88 9.14 -24.54
N PHE A 275 53.56 8.71 -25.76
CA PHE A 275 52.54 7.68 -25.98
C PHE A 275 52.96 6.29 -25.51
N THR A 276 54.26 6.00 -25.49
CA THR A 276 54.81 4.70 -25.07
C THR A 276 55.29 4.67 -23.62
N ALA A 277 55.07 5.75 -22.83
CA ALA A 277 55.63 5.89 -21.48
C ALA A 277 55.25 4.74 -20.52
N SER A 278 54.09 4.10 -20.72
CA SER A 278 53.60 2.98 -19.91
C SER A 278 54.11 1.61 -20.36
N ASN A 279 54.78 1.49 -21.51
CA ASN A 279 55.30 0.22 -22.04
C ASN A 279 56.85 0.18 -21.97
N PRO A 280 57.43 -0.59 -21.04
CA PRO A 280 58.88 -0.70 -20.88
C PRO A 280 59.63 -1.25 -22.10
N ASN A 281 58.99 -2.13 -22.88
CA ASN A 281 59.61 -2.71 -24.07
C ASN A 281 59.72 -1.66 -25.18
N GLN A 282 58.63 -0.92 -25.43
CA GLN A 282 58.62 0.19 -26.38
C GLN A 282 59.62 1.28 -26.00
N GLN A 283 59.75 1.62 -24.71
CA GLN A 283 60.75 2.58 -24.24
C GLN A 283 62.19 2.13 -24.51
N LYS A 284 62.48 0.83 -24.37
CA LYS A 284 63.78 0.25 -24.70
C LYS A 284 64.06 0.28 -26.21
N GLN A 285 63.05 -0.05 -27.02
CA GLN A 285 63.14 0.00 -28.48
C GLN A 285 63.30 1.44 -28.97
N LEU A 286 62.55 2.40 -28.41
CA LEU A 286 62.64 3.82 -28.72
C LEU A 286 64.03 4.38 -28.42
N LYS A 287 64.65 4.00 -27.29
CA LYS A 287 66.03 4.40 -27.00
C LYS A 287 67.02 3.87 -28.05
N THR A 288 66.83 2.63 -28.49
CA THR A 288 67.66 2.02 -29.53
C THR A 288 67.44 2.72 -30.89
N LEU A 289 66.18 2.99 -31.22
CA LEU A 289 65.77 3.71 -32.43
C LEU A 289 66.35 5.13 -32.45
N SER A 290 66.24 5.87 -31.35
CA SER A 290 66.80 7.22 -31.20
C SER A 290 68.30 7.24 -31.45
N ASN A 291 69.06 6.30 -30.86
CA ASN A 291 70.50 6.18 -31.12
C ASN A 291 70.82 5.91 -32.60
N LEU A 292 70.05 5.04 -33.26
CA LEU A 292 70.20 4.74 -34.69
C LEU A 292 69.87 5.96 -35.55
N ILE A 293 68.82 6.71 -35.21
CA ILE A 293 68.41 7.93 -35.89
C ILE A 293 69.49 9.00 -35.74
N THR A 294 70.02 9.24 -34.55
CA THR A 294 71.13 10.19 -34.33
C THR A 294 72.34 9.81 -35.17
N ALA A 295 72.73 8.53 -35.19
CA ALA A 295 73.83 8.04 -36.02
C ALA A 295 73.57 8.25 -37.52
N LYS A 296 72.33 8.00 -37.97
CA LYS A 296 71.92 8.18 -39.37
C LYS A 296 71.89 9.66 -39.77
N LEU A 297 71.39 10.55 -38.91
CA LEU A 297 71.38 12.00 -39.16
C LEU A 297 72.80 12.57 -39.17
N ALA A 298 73.68 12.10 -38.28
CA ALA A 298 75.09 12.47 -38.30
C ALA A 298 75.78 12.01 -39.60
N PHE A 299 75.49 10.79 -40.07
CA PHE A 299 75.96 10.30 -41.37
C PHE A 299 75.45 11.18 -42.52
N VAL A 300 74.15 11.46 -42.57
CA VAL A 300 73.53 12.32 -43.58
C VAL A 300 74.20 13.70 -43.59
N LYS A 301 74.34 14.33 -42.43
CA LYS A 301 75.01 15.63 -42.29
C LYS A 301 76.46 15.58 -42.78
N SER A 302 77.25 14.60 -42.34
CA SER A 302 78.65 14.47 -42.76
C SER A 302 78.80 14.33 -44.28
N THR A 303 77.88 13.65 -44.97
CA THR A 303 77.92 13.54 -46.43
C THR A 303 77.61 14.86 -47.13
N ILE A 304 76.69 15.66 -46.59
CA ILE A 304 76.34 16.99 -47.09
C ILE A 304 77.54 17.94 -46.89
N ASP A 305 78.12 17.94 -45.70
CA ASP A 305 79.28 18.78 -45.37
C ASP A 305 80.48 18.43 -46.27
N LEU A 306 80.76 17.14 -46.48
CA LEU A 306 81.80 16.68 -47.43
C LEU A 306 81.56 17.15 -48.86
N ARG A 307 80.29 17.20 -49.31
CA ARG A 307 79.93 17.68 -50.64
C ARG A 307 80.17 19.19 -50.78
N GLN A 308 79.88 19.95 -49.73
CA GLN A 308 80.11 21.40 -49.68
C GLN A 308 81.61 21.74 -49.63
N GLU A 309 82.39 21.03 -48.82
CA GLU A 309 83.79 21.36 -48.58
C GLU A 309 84.76 20.78 -49.62
N ARG A 310 84.51 19.55 -50.08
CA ARG A 310 85.48 18.76 -50.88
C ARG A 310 84.91 18.23 -52.20
N GLY A 311 83.66 18.56 -52.53
CA GLY A 311 83.03 18.18 -53.79
C GLY A 311 82.47 16.75 -53.84
N PHE A 312 82.09 16.30 -55.05
CA PHE A 312 81.31 15.07 -55.24
C PHE A 312 82.05 13.79 -54.83
N ASN A 313 83.28 13.61 -55.30
CA ASN A 313 83.99 12.33 -55.18
C ASN A 313 84.21 11.87 -53.72
N PRO A 314 84.64 12.75 -52.77
CA PRO A 314 84.75 12.36 -51.36
C PRO A 314 83.41 11.98 -50.72
N SER A 315 82.33 12.72 -51.03
CA SER A 315 80.99 12.41 -50.53
C SER A 315 80.46 11.06 -51.08
N LEU A 316 80.78 10.73 -52.33
CA LEU A 316 80.42 9.46 -52.96
C LEU A 316 81.19 8.27 -52.34
N GLN A 317 82.46 8.45 -51.98
CA GLN A 317 83.23 7.41 -51.31
C GLN A 317 82.64 7.05 -49.95
N LEU A 318 82.16 8.05 -49.20
CA LEU A 318 81.45 7.82 -47.94
C LEU A 318 80.12 7.08 -48.16
N LEU A 319 79.36 7.43 -49.21
CA LEU A 319 78.11 6.72 -49.55
C LEU A 319 78.34 5.25 -49.94
N ARG A 320 79.46 4.93 -50.61
CA ARG A 320 79.83 3.56 -51.00
C ARG A 320 80.13 2.63 -49.83
N THR A 321 80.35 3.16 -48.62
CA THR A 321 80.57 2.34 -47.41
C THR A 321 79.35 1.51 -46.99
N ASN A 322 78.17 1.78 -47.57
CA ASN A 322 76.88 1.19 -47.18
C ASN A 322 76.45 1.45 -45.73
N LEU A 323 77.20 2.25 -44.96
CA LEU A 323 76.88 2.56 -43.56
C LEU A 323 75.49 3.19 -43.45
N GLY A 324 75.18 4.19 -44.29
CA GLY A 324 73.86 4.82 -44.34
C GLY A 324 72.72 3.85 -44.67
N LYS A 325 72.95 2.87 -45.55
CA LYS A 325 71.96 1.84 -45.89
C LYS A 325 71.71 0.92 -44.70
N ASN A 326 72.77 0.41 -44.08
CA ASN A 326 72.67 -0.47 -42.90
C ASN A 326 71.97 0.22 -41.73
N LEU A 327 72.27 1.49 -41.47
CA LEU A 327 71.57 2.29 -40.46
C LEU A 327 70.08 2.42 -40.78
N MET A 328 69.71 2.71 -42.03
CA MET A 328 68.30 2.84 -42.43
C MET A 328 67.54 1.50 -42.39
N ASP A 329 68.18 0.41 -42.78
CA ASP A 329 67.58 -0.93 -42.71
C ASP A 329 67.35 -1.36 -41.25
N ASN A 330 68.26 -1.02 -40.34
CA ASN A 330 68.08 -1.22 -38.89
C ASN A 330 66.97 -0.34 -38.31
N ILE A 331 66.90 0.95 -38.70
CA ILE A 331 65.79 1.85 -38.32
C ILE A 331 64.45 1.26 -38.78
N ARG A 332 64.33 0.87 -40.05
CA ARG A 332 63.12 0.23 -40.60
C ARG A 332 62.76 -1.07 -39.88
N LYS A 333 63.75 -1.82 -39.40
CA LYS A 333 63.52 -3.06 -38.65
C LYS A 333 62.92 -2.75 -37.28
N ILE A 334 63.53 -1.85 -36.52
CA ILE A 334 63.05 -1.47 -35.19
C ILE A 334 61.67 -0.81 -35.27
N VAL A 335 61.44 0.10 -36.23
CA VAL A 335 60.13 0.72 -36.43
C VAL A 335 59.06 -0.33 -36.72
N ARG A 336 59.34 -1.30 -37.61
CA ARG A 336 58.41 -2.41 -37.89
C ARG A 336 58.12 -3.27 -36.66
N GLU A 337 59.15 -3.61 -35.88
CA GLU A 337 58.97 -4.37 -34.63
C GLU A 337 58.09 -3.61 -33.62
N MET A 338 58.28 -2.30 -33.49
CA MET A 338 57.46 -1.44 -32.63
C MET A 338 56.02 -1.32 -33.15
N GLU A 339 55.82 -1.11 -34.46
CA GLU A 339 54.50 -1.04 -35.09
C GLU A 339 53.72 -2.36 -34.96
N ASP A 340 54.37 -3.50 -35.16
CA ASP A 340 53.74 -4.82 -35.04
C ASP A 340 53.26 -5.09 -33.60
N GLU A 341 54.04 -4.66 -32.59
CA GLU A 341 53.64 -4.74 -31.19
C GLU A 341 52.41 -3.86 -30.89
N GLU A 342 52.41 -2.60 -31.34
CA GLU A 342 51.27 -1.69 -31.18
C GLU A 342 50.03 -2.19 -31.94
N ARG A 343 50.17 -2.70 -33.17
CA ARG A 343 49.05 -3.26 -33.95
C ARG A 343 48.45 -4.50 -33.30
N SER A 344 49.28 -5.34 -32.67
CA SER A 344 48.81 -6.49 -31.89
C SER A 344 48.02 -6.04 -30.67
N LEU A 345 48.55 -5.08 -29.91
CA LEU A 345 47.89 -4.49 -28.76
C LEU A 345 46.55 -3.82 -29.13
N LEU A 346 46.55 -3.03 -30.21
CA LEU A 346 45.35 -2.37 -30.75
C LEU A 346 44.24 -3.37 -31.05
N ASN A 347 44.58 -4.48 -31.73
CA ASN A 347 43.63 -5.53 -32.05
C ASN A 347 43.04 -6.20 -30.80
N GLN A 348 43.83 -6.36 -29.73
CA GLN A 348 43.34 -6.87 -28.45
C GLN A 348 42.41 -5.87 -27.77
N GLN A 349 42.79 -4.59 -27.72
CA GLN A 349 41.99 -3.51 -27.14
C GLN A 349 40.65 -3.33 -27.87
N LEU A 350 40.63 -3.38 -29.20
CA LEU A 350 39.40 -3.30 -30.01
C LEU A 350 38.45 -4.47 -29.74
N LYS A 351 38.98 -5.70 -29.61
CA LYS A 351 38.18 -6.87 -29.23
C LYS A 351 37.59 -6.71 -27.84
N ALA A 352 38.39 -6.28 -26.86
CA ALA A 352 37.93 -6.02 -25.50
C ALA A 352 36.84 -4.93 -25.45
N ALA A 353 37.04 -3.82 -26.16
CA ALA A 353 36.06 -2.74 -26.28
C ALA A 353 34.73 -3.24 -26.86
N LYS A 354 34.77 -4.07 -27.91
CA LYS A 354 33.56 -4.66 -28.51
C LYS A 354 32.82 -5.59 -27.55
N VAL A 355 33.53 -6.42 -26.81
CA VAL A 355 32.94 -7.30 -25.78
C VAL A 355 32.32 -6.47 -24.65
N ASN A 356 33.04 -5.45 -24.15
CA ASN A 356 32.56 -4.56 -23.09
C ASN A 356 31.32 -3.76 -23.52
N ALA A 357 31.30 -3.27 -24.77
CA ALA A 357 30.14 -2.58 -25.32
C ALA A 357 28.92 -3.52 -25.41
N ARG A 358 29.10 -4.76 -25.91
CA ARG A 358 28.02 -5.75 -25.95
C ARG A 358 27.48 -6.08 -24.56
N ASN A 359 28.37 -6.30 -23.60
CA ASN A 359 27.97 -6.59 -22.22
C ASN A 359 27.23 -5.40 -21.59
N THR A 360 27.67 -4.17 -21.85
CA THR A 360 26.97 -2.95 -21.41
C THR A 360 25.55 -2.89 -21.98
N MET A 361 25.38 -3.14 -23.28
CA MET A 361 24.05 -3.17 -23.90
C MET A 361 23.15 -4.27 -23.32
N LEU A 362 23.66 -5.47 -23.10
CA LEU A 362 22.90 -6.56 -22.48
C LEU A 362 22.50 -6.23 -21.03
N THR A 363 23.40 -5.65 -20.25
CA THR A 363 23.12 -5.26 -18.86
C THR A 363 22.00 -4.22 -18.79
N LEU A 364 22.02 -3.24 -19.69
CA LEU A 364 20.96 -2.23 -19.81
C LEU A 364 19.63 -2.82 -20.31
N ALA A 365 19.66 -3.74 -21.28
CA ALA A 365 18.45 -4.39 -21.76
C ALA A 365 17.78 -5.21 -20.65
N ILE A 366 18.57 -6.04 -19.93
CA ILE A 366 18.10 -6.81 -18.77
C ILE A 366 17.52 -5.87 -17.71
N ALA A 367 18.18 -4.76 -17.43
CA ALA A 367 17.73 -3.78 -16.45
C ALA A 367 16.35 -3.19 -16.78
N ILE A 368 16.16 -2.76 -18.03
CA ILE A 368 14.91 -2.19 -18.51
C ILE A 368 13.80 -3.25 -18.41
N SER A 369 14.07 -4.47 -18.90
CA SER A 369 13.11 -5.57 -18.82
C SER A 369 12.71 -5.89 -17.37
N LEU A 370 13.68 -5.95 -16.45
CA LEU A 370 13.41 -6.26 -15.04
C LEU A 370 12.61 -5.15 -14.36
N SER A 371 12.88 -3.89 -14.69
CA SER A 371 12.10 -2.74 -14.22
C SER A 371 10.64 -2.81 -14.67
N PHE A 372 10.39 -3.13 -15.95
CA PHE A 372 9.03 -3.32 -16.48
C PHE A 372 8.31 -4.50 -15.83
N ILE A 373 9.00 -5.61 -15.56
CA ILE A 373 8.43 -6.76 -14.86
C ILE A 373 7.99 -6.38 -13.44
N ILE A 374 8.83 -5.64 -12.71
CA ILE A 374 8.49 -5.21 -11.35
C ILE A 374 7.28 -4.25 -11.37
N LEU A 375 7.27 -3.28 -12.29
CA LEU A 375 6.13 -2.38 -12.48
C LEU A 375 4.84 -3.15 -12.83
N ALA A 376 4.92 -4.15 -13.70
CA ALA A 376 3.78 -4.98 -14.06
C ALA A 376 3.27 -5.80 -12.87
N ILE A 377 4.16 -6.36 -12.05
CA ILE A 377 3.80 -7.08 -10.82
C ILE A 377 3.11 -6.14 -9.83
N VAL A 378 3.68 -4.97 -9.56
CA VAL A 378 3.10 -3.98 -8.65
C VAL A 378 1.73 -3.52 -9.16
N TYR A 379 1.62 -3.23 -10.45
CA TYR A 379 0.36 -2.88 -11.09
C TYR A 379 -0.67 -4.00 -10.95
N TYR A 380 -0.29 -5.25 -11.23
CA TYR A 380 -1.18 -6.40 -11.09
C TYR A 380 -1.68 -6.60 -9.66
N LEU A 381 -0.79 -6.48 -8.66
CA LEU A 381 -1.16 -6.58 -7.26
C LEU A 381 -2.16 -5.48 -6.85
N ILE A 382 -1.92 -4.23 -7.27
CA ILE A 382 -2.84 -3.13 -7.01
C ILE A 382 -4.17 -3.34 -7.74
N TYR A 383 -4.12 -3.70 -9.01
CA TYR A 383 -5.31 -3.93 -9.84
C TYR A 383 -6.18 -5.04 -9.26
N ARG A 384 -5.58 -6.19 -8.89
CA ARG A 384 -6.28 -7.31 -8.25
C ARG A 384 -6.97 -6.87 -6.96
N GLU A 385 -6.27 -6.17 -6.08
CA GLU A 385 -6.83 -5.77 -4.78
C GLU A 385 -7.94 -4.71 -4.92
N VAL A 386 -7.83 -3.78 -5.88
CA VAL A 386 -8.89 -2.81 -6.19
C VAL A 386 -10.11 -3.51 -6.78
N THR A 387 -9.91 -4.52 -7.63
CA THR A 387 -11.00 -5.25 -8.30
C THR A 387 -11.76 -6.12 -7.31
N GLU A 388 -11.07 -6.83 -6.42
CA GLU A 388 -11.71 -7.62 -5.33
C GLU A 388 -12.55 -6.73 -4.40
N ARG A 389 -12.09 -5.50 -4.10
CA ARG A 389 -12.87 -4.52 -3.32
C ARG A 389 -14.14 -4.07 -4.05
N LYS A 390 -14.02 -3.70 -5.32
CA LYS A 390 -15.17 -3.27 -6.13
C LYS A 390 -16.24 -4.36 -6.25
N LEU A 391 -15.82 -5.61 -6.46
CA LEU A 391 -16.76 -6.73 -6.53
C LEU A 391 -17.53 -6.91 -5.22
N THR A 392 -16.83 -6.76 -4.08
CA THR A 392 -17.47 -6.83 -2.75
C THR A 392 -18.48 -5.70 -2.55
N GLU A 393 -18.12 -4.46 -2.92
CA GLU A 393 -19.02 -3.31 -2.88
C GLU A 393 -20.24 -3.49 -3.80
N GLU A 394 -20.04 -4.01 -5.01
CA GLU A 394 -21.15 -4.31 -5.95
C GLU A 394 -22.08 -5.40 -5.43
N THR A 395 -21.54 -6.43 -4.77
CA THR A 395 -22.35 -7.52 -4.19
C THR A 395 -23.26 -6.95 -3.09
N LEU A 396 -22.71 -6.12 -2.21
CA LEU A 396 -23.48 -5.39 -1.19
C LEU A 396 -24.51 -4.44 -1.81
N HIS A 397 -24.16 -3.75 -2.90
CA HIS A 397 -25.09 -2.89 -3.61
C HIS A 397 -26.25 -3.67 -4.26
N LYS A 398 -25.96 -4.83 -4.85
CA LYS A 398 -26.99 -5.72 -5.41
C LYS A 398 -27.92 -6.25 -4.33
N GLU A 399 -27.40 -6.64 -3.18
CA GLU A 399 -28.21 -7.10 -2.05
C GLU A 399 -29.11 -5.97 -1.52
N ARG A 400 -28.58 -4.75 -1.37
CA ARG A 400 -29.37 -3.57 -1.01
C ARG A 400 -30.43 -3.24 -2.06
N ASN A 401 -30.09 -3.30 -3.35
CA ASN A 401 -31.02 -3.04 -4.45
C ASN A 401 -32.06 -4.14 -4.62
N PHE A 402 -31.73 -5.39 -4.26
CA PHE A 402 -32.68 -6.48 -4.22
C PHE A 402 -33.73 -6.25 -3.12
N ILE A 403 -33.30 -5.93 -1.90
CA ILE A 403 -34.21 -5.54 -0.81
C ILE A 403 -35.07 -4.36 -1.24
N SER A 404 -34.45 -3.37 -1.90
CA SER A 404 -35.14 -2.21 -2.49
C SER A 404 -36.26 -2.61 -3.46
N ALA A 405 -35.94 -3.47 -4.43
CA ALA A 405 -36.88 -3.90 -5.45
C ALA A 405 -38.00 -4.80 -4.90
N VAL A 406 -37.68 -5.67 -3.94
CA VAL A 406 -38.68 -6.51 -3.24
C VAL A 406 -39.67 -5.62 -2.46
N LEU A 407 -39.16 -4.59 -1.78
CA LEU A 407 -40.03 -3.62 -1.09
C LEU A 407 -40.91 -2.84 -2.08
N ASP A 408 -40.38 -2.41 -3.23
CA ASP A 408 -41.09 -1.62 -4.24
C ASP A 408 -42.12 -2.41 -5.06
N THR A 409 -41.92 -3.73 -5.21
CA THR A 409 -42.87 -4.62 -5.89
C THR A 409 -43.98 -5.12 -4.98
N ALA A 410 -43.83 -4.98 -3.65
CA ALA A 410 -44.90 -5.29 -2.71
C ALA A 410 -46.09 -4.36 -2.94
N SER A 411 -47.26 -4.95 -3.20
CA SER A 411 -48.54 -4.24 -3.34
C SER A 411 -49.08 -3.67 -2.03
N ALA A 412 -48.48 -4.04 -0.89
CA ALA A 412 -48.74 -3.43 0.41
C ALA A 412 -48.04 -2.07 0.54
N LEU A 413 -48.60 -1.17 1.35
CA LEU A 413 -47.94 0.07 1.73
C LEU A 413 -46.81 -0.26 2.73
N VAL A 414 -45.55 -0.20 2.28
CA VAL A 414 -44.40 -0.53 3.10
C VAL A 414 -43.54 0.71 3.35
N ALA A 415 -43.38 1.07 4.63
CA ALA A 415 -42.46 2.09 5.08
C ALA A 415 -41.44 1.48 6.03
N VAL A 416 -40.16 1.68 5.73
CA VAL A 416 -39.02 1.28 6.55
C VAL A 416 -38.66 2.47 7.43
N LEU A 417 -38.76 2.28 8.74
CA LEU A 417 -38.45 3.26 9.77
C LEU A 417 -37.04 2.99 10.30
N ASP A 418 -36.34 4.04 10.73
CA ASP A 418 -35.13 3.87 11.53
C ASP A 418 -35.53 3.67 13.00
N SER A 419 -34.53 3.39 13.84
CA SER A 419 -34.70 3.23 15.28
C SER A 419 -35.23 4.49 16.00
N GLN A 420 -35.37 5.62 15.30
CA GLN A 420 -35.95 6.87 15.81
C GLN A 420 -37.38 7.09 15.27
N GLY A 421 -37.98 6.12 14.58
CA GLY A 421 -39.32 6.21 14.01
C GLY A 421 -39.41 7.16 12.81
N LYS A 422 -38.28 7.56 12.23
CA LYS A 422 -38.26 8.38 11.02
C LYS A 422 -38.32 7.47 9.80
N ILE A 423 -39.16 7.82 8.84
CA ILE A 423 -39.25 7.08 7.59
C ILE A 423 -37.92 7.24 6.83
N VAL A 424 -37.14 6.16 6.79
CA VAL A 424 -35.87 6.07 6.04
C VAL A 424 -36.15 5.74 4.58
N ARG A 425 -37.25 5.04 4.34
CA ARG A 425 -37.72 4.68 3.01
C ARG A 425 -39.21 4.34 3.02
N PHE A 426 -39.92 4.64 1.96
CA PHE A 426 -41.23 4.06 1.66
C PHE A 426 -41.20 3.46 0.24
N ASN A 427 -42.05 2.48 0.00
CA ASN A 427 -42.08 1.76 -1.27
C ASN A 427 -42.88 2.51 -2.34
N GLN A 428 -42.73 2.10 -3.61
CA GLN A 428 -43.42 2.73 -4.75
C GLN A 428 -44.96 2.76 -4.59
N ALA A 429 -45.56 1.76 -3.94
CA ALA A 429 -47.00 1.77 -3.62
C ALA A 429 -47.37 2.95 -2.69
N CYS A 430 -46.57 3.26 -1.67
CA CYS A 430 -46.76 4.45 -0.83
C CYS A 430 -46.66 5.75 -1.64
N GLU A 431 -45.70 5.85 -2.55
CA GLU A 431 -45.50 7.06 -3.35
C GLU A 431 -46.65 7.30 -4.34
N GLN A 432 -47.16 6.24 -4.99
CA GLN A 432 -48.30 6.34 -5.90
C GLN A 432 -49.60 6.73 -5.17
N THR A 433 -49.82 6.19 -3.97
CA THR A 433 -50.98 6.55 -3.14
C THR A 433 -50.86 7.98 -2.60
N MET A 434 -49.66 8.45 -2.22
CA MET A 434 -49.39 9.85 -1.84
C MET A 434 -49.53 10.84 -3.00
N LYS A 435 -49.29 10.43 -4.26
CA LYS A 435 -49.47 11.30 -5.45
C LYS A 435 -50.92 11.39 -5.92
N ARG A 436 -51.74 10.35 -5.69
CA ARG A 436 -53.17 10.34 -6.08
C ARG A 436 -54.10 11.01 -5.07
N GLN A 437 -53.69 11.13 -3.81
CA GLN A 437 -54.45 11.80 -2.76
C GLN A 437 -53.49 12.66 -1.94
N ALA A 438 -53.87 13.91 -1.68
CA ALA A 438 -53.11 14.79 -0.79
C ALA A 438 -53.17 14.23 0.64
N ILE A 439 -52.25 13.33 0.97
CA ILE A 439 -52.06 12.86 2.34
C ILE A 439 -51.38 13.99 3.11
N VAL A 440 -52.20 14.88 3.69
CA VAL A 440 -51.71 15.84 4.68
C VAL A 440 -51.54 15.07 5.99
N ALA A 441 -50.29 14.78 6.36
CA ALA A 441 -49.97 14.35 7.70
C ALA A 441 -50.25 15.51 8.66
N LYS A 442 -51.47 15.57 9.23
CA LYS A 442 -51.76 16.47 10.35
C LYS A 442 -51.45 15.75 11.66
N PRO A 443 -50.73 16.38 12.60
CA PRO A 443 -50.54 15.82 13.92
C PRO A 443 -51.87 15.86 14.66
N ALA A 444 -52.37 14.68 15.04
CA ALA A 444 -53.55 14.51 15.89
C ALA A 444 -53.17 13.63 17.09
N GLY A 445 -52.39 14.20 18.01
CA GLY A 445 -51.87 13.47 19.17
C GLY A 445 -50.91 12.32 18.79
N ASN A 446 -50.65 11.40 19.73
CA ASN A 446 -49.64 10.33 19.65
C ASN A 446 -49.90 9.23 18.59
N LYS A 447 -50.75 9.47 17.58
CA LYS A 447 -50.93 8.58 16.42
C LYS A 447 -50.91 9.40 15.14
N PHE A 448 -50.09 8.99 14.16
CA PHE A 448 -50.25 9.44 12.78
C PHE A 448 -51.41 8.64 12.15
N GLN A 449 -52.60 9.25 12.06
CA GLN A 449 -53.66 8.71 11.22
C GLN A 449 -53.34 9.02 9.75
N ILE A 450 -53.27 7.98 8.92
CA ILE A 450 -53.38 8.13 7.47
C ILE A 450 -54.86 8.41 7.19
N VAL A 451 -55.24 9.69 7.19
CA VAL A 451 -56.59 10.10 6.79
C VAL A 451 -56.63 10.15 5.27
N VAL A 452 -57.30 9.17 4.67
CA VAL A 452 -57.66 9.21 3.25
C VAL A 452 -58.86 10.16 3.12
N ALA A 453 -58.60 11.41 2.73
CA ALA A 453 -59.66 12.34 2.38
C ALA A 453 -60.21 11.95 0.99
N TRP A 454 -61.47 11.55 0.95
CA TRP A 454 -62.23 11.40 -0.29
C TRP A 454 -62.75 12.79 -0.67
N ALA A 455 -62.50 13.20 -1.92
CA ALA A 455 -63.11 14.40 -2.50
C ALA A 455 -64.56 14.14 -2.86
#